data_AF-E1WQY9-F1
#
_entry.id   AF-E1WQY9-F1
#
_cell.length_a   1.000
_cell.length_b   1.000
_cell.length_c   1.000
_cell.angle_alpha   90.00
_cell.angle_beta   90.00
_cell.angle_gamma   90.00
#
_symmetry.space_group_name_H-M   'P 1'
#
loop_
_entity.id
_entity.type
_entity.pdbx_description
1 polymer ?
#
loop_
_entity_poly.entity_id
_entity_poly.type
_entity_poly.pdbx_seq_one_letter_code
_entity_poly.pdbx_strand_id
1 'polypeptide(L)'
;MKKKLMMVAVLLGALSLGACVDNNESASVEAVRNAKAEQLKGLAALANAQAEATKITAEAEAALKNAQAEYQKEMTEEAKQKFAVDIEKIKAEAEKAIAEAKKAASEAELAILKNADERVQWLYGQYTTAADELATLNENFLTKTAGLAQLEAGITTAEANAKINTITLNRSIAAETAKLEVLKDPANANIDKDALNAKKTAVYQKYELANSTVMNNEGAALNADAKGIQEAIDALDRDAIDAVNNLYSNVVAFTGYEYLSWETTSGFTSRSLPSGAYVSEAQKLNAENYFATNLEDAANALGTSADTKDKNTAYGRLAAANAQLEDANKMGETTDAEKEAKKQAIKDAKTAIALAKDEIVRAQASYDEEKAASDEFTAALAAVDVKAYNDAVSAIVALVKANETVAKAFNDANETPMKLWNEYSVLNTLYNNSQNLEELIAQCEYEIAYAKEQIKFYEANITNAEAQLAKGKEELANLEKEIAAKKIIVDNAKAALDAELNAE
;
A
#
# COMPACT_ATOMS: atom_id res chain seq x y z
N MET A 1 -38.49 33.13 -17.19
CA MET A 1 -38.82 34.54 -17.54
C MET A 1 -37.51 35.30 -17.66
N LYS A 2 -36.99 35.53 -18.87
CA LYS A 2 -37.15 36.77 -19.68
C LYS A 2 -36.66 38.06 -18.99
N LYS A 3 -35.47 38.52 -19.42
CA LYS A 3 -35.08 39.87 -19.91
C LYS A 3 -33.64 40.18 -19.44
N LYS A 4 -32.61 40.10 -20.29
CA LYS A 4 -32.19 41.00 -21.39
C LYS A 4 -31.92 42.44 -20.94
N LEU A 5 -30.78 42.97 -21.40
CA LEU A 5 -30.42 44.35 -21.82
C LEU A 5 -28.97 44.65 -21.34
N MET A 6 -28.00 45.14 -22.11
CA MET A 6 -27.96 45.72 -23.45
C MET A 6 -26.59 45.54 -24.11
N MET A 7 -26.64 45.46 -25.44
CA MET A 7 -25.56 45.59 -26.42
C MET A 7 -25.50 47.06 -26.90
N VAL A 8 -24.49 47.40 -27.71
CA VAL A 8 -24.35 48.58 -28.63
C VAL A 8 -23.60 49.79 -28.03
N ALA A 9 -22.64 50.45 -28.68
CA ALA A 9 -21.78 50.27 -29.86
C ALA A 9 -20.81 51.47 -29.91
N VAL A 10 -19.83 51.45 -30.83
CA VAL A 10 -19.44 52.55 -31.77
C VAL A 10 -18.01 52.28 -32.27
N LEU A 11 -17.93 51.75 -33.50
CA LEU A 11 -17.27 52.30 -34.69
C LEU A 11 -15.74 52.40 -34.64
N LEU A 12 -15.10 51.82 -35.67
CA LEU A 12 -14.14 52.54 -36.50
C LEU A 12 -14.24 52.02 -37.94
N GLY A 13 -14.49 52.95 -38.87
CA GLY A 13 -14.57 52.72 -40.29
C GLY A 13 -13.22 52.83 -40.99
N ALA A 14 -13.18 52.19 -42.16
CA ALA A 14 -12.20 52.21 -43.25
C ALA A 14 -11.10 53.29 -43.23
N LEU A 15 -9.85 52.83 -43.35
CA LEU A 15 -8.84 53.44 -44.21
C LEU A 15 -8.35 52.40 -45.21
N SER A 16 -8.83 52.53 -46.45
CA SER A 16 -8.14 52.01 -47.62
C SER A 16 -6.87 52.83 -47.83
N LEU A 17 -5.73 52.29 -47.45
CA LEU A 17 -4.42 52.75 -47.93
C LEU A 17 -3.84 51.63 -48.79
N GLY A 18 -4.01 51.78 -50.10
CA GLY A 18 -3.19 51.07 -51.07
C GLY A 18 -1.77 51.62 -51.00
N ALA A 19 -0.91 50.85 -50.35
CA ALA A 19 0.51 50.81 -50.62
C ALA A 19 0.94 49.37 -50.34
N CYS A 20 1.47 48.69 -51.36
CA CYS A 20 2.22 47.46 -51.16
C CYS A 20 3.39 47.80 -50.22
N VAL A 21 3.21 47.57 -48.92
CA VAL A 21 4.31 47.30 -48.02
C VAL A 21 4.63 45.83 -48.25
N ASP A 22 5.88 45.53 -48.59
CA ASP A 22 6.37 44.16 -48.69
C ASP A 22 5.89 43.36 -47.47
N ASN A 23 5.15 42.28 -47.72
CA ASN A 23 4.64 41.34 -46.71
C ASN A 23 5.76 40.51 -46.05
N ASN A 24 6.98 41.04 -45.99
CA ASN A 24 8.08 40.38 -45.31
C ASN A 24 8.22 41.03 -43.94
N GLU A 25 7.50 40.49 -42.94
CA GLU A 25 7.81 40.74 -41.54
C GLU A 25 9.33 40.60 -41.33
N SER A 26 9.96 41.53 -40.60
CA SER A 26 11.39 41.36 -40.31
C SER A 26 11.57 40.06 -39.54
N ALA A 27 12.66 39.31 -39.80
CA ALA A 27 12.93 38.01 -39.16
C ALA A 27 12.82 38.03 -37.62
N SER A 28 13.00 39.21 -37.00
CA SER A 28 12.78 39.45 -35.57
C SER A 28 11.30 39.40 -35.12
N VAL A 29 10.37 39.90 -35.92
CA VAL A 29 8.92 39.91 -35.63
C VAL A 29 8.35 38.51 -35.78
N GLU A 30 8.77 37.79 -36.82
CA GLU A 30 8.39 36.39 -37.02
C GLU A 30 8.93 35.48 -35.89
N ALA A 31 10.15 35.71 -35.42
CA ALA A 31 10.72 34.99 -34.28
C ALA A 31 9.96 35.25 -32.97
N VAL A 32 9.58 36.49 -32.69
CA VAL A 32 8.77 36.86 -31.51
C VAL A 32 7.38 36.22 -31.57
N ARG A 33 6.72 36.27 -32.73
CA ARG A 33 5.42 35.62 -32.93
C ARG A 33 5.50 34.11 -32.71
N ASN A 34 6.52 33.46 -33.26
CA ASN A 34 6.71 32.02 -33.10
C ASN A 34 7.00 31.64 -31.64
N ALA A 35 7.80 32.43 -30.92
CA ALA A 35 8.05 32.23 -29.49
C ALA A 35 6.75 32.35 -28.66
N LYS A 36 5.94 33.39 -28.91
CA LYS A 36 4.66 33.59 -28.23
C LYS A 36 3.65 32.48 -28.52
N ALA A 37 3.61 31.97 -29.76
CA ALA A 37 2.79 30.83 -30.12
C ALA A 37 3.24 29.54 -29.42
N GLU A 38 4.54 29.34 -29.21
CA GLU A 38 5.10 28.22 -28.44
C GLU A 38 4.75 28.32 -26.95
N GLN A 39 4.80 29.53 -26.38
CA GLN A 39 4.38 29.81 -24.99
C GLN A 39 2.89 29.55 -24.75
N LEU A 40 2.01 30.00 -25.66
CA LEU A 40 0.57 29.75 -25.57
C LEU A 40 0.23 28.25 -25.67
N LYS A 41 0.98 27.50 -26.49
CA LYS A 41 0.85 26.03 -26.56
C LYS A 41 1.29 25.37 -25.26
N GLY A 42 2.42 25.80 -24.69
CA GLY A 42 2.89 25.32 -23.38
C GLY A 42 1.87 25.59 -22.27
N LEU A 43 1.30 26.79 -22.23
CA LEU A 43 0.28 27.17 -21.26
C LEU A 43 -1.00 26.31 -21.35
N ALA A 44 -1.44 26.01 -22.58
CA ALA A 44 -2.58 25.13 -22.80
C ALA A 44 -2.28 23.68 -22.36
N ALA A 45 -1.09 23.17 -22.66
CA ALA A 45 -0.66 21.83 -22.23
C ALA A 45 -0.58 21.72 -20.70
N LEU A 46 -0.03 22.74 -20.03
CA LEU A 46 0.06 22.80 -18.58
C LEU A 46 -1.32 22.87 -17.90
N ALA A 47 -2.23 23.69 -18.43
CA ALA A 47 -3.60 23.78 -17.92
C ALA A 47 -4.34 22.44 -18.05
N ASN A 48 -4.15 21.73 -19.16
CA ASN A 48 -4.74 20.41 -19.37
C ASN A 48 -4.19 19.37 -18.38
N ALA A 49 -2.87 19.37 -18.15
CA ALA A 49 -2.24 18.46 -17.19
C ALA A 49 -2.77 18.66 -15.76
N GLN A 50 -2.95 19.92 -15.32
CA GLN A 50 -3.50 20.23 -14.00
C GLN A 50 -4.98 19.87 -13.86
N ALA A 51 -5.77 20.10 -14.92
CA ALA A 51 -7.17 19.70 -14.95
C ALA A 51 -7.31 18.18 -14.85
N GLU A 52 -6.45 17.42 -15.53
CA GLU A 52 -6.43 15.96 -15.46
C GLU A 52 -6.06 15.48 -14.05
N ALA A 53 -5.03 16.05 -13.41
CA ALA A 53 -4.66 15.70 -12.02
C ALA A 53 -5.82 15.95 -11.01
N THR A 54 -6.54 17.05 -11.19
CA THR A 54 -7.73 17.36 -10.35
C THR A 54 -8.86 16.36 -10.58
N LYS A 55 -9.10 15.99 -11.85
CA LYS A 55 -10.10 15.00 -12.23
C LYS A 55 -9.78 13.62 -11.67
N ILE A 56 -8.51 13.18 -11.77
CA ILE A 56 -8.02 11.92 -11.20
C ILE A 56 -8.30 11.85 -9.70
N THR A 57 -8.04 12.94 -8.96
CA THR A 57 -8.30 12.98 -7.51
C THR A 57 -9.79 12.82 -7.19
N ALA A 58 -10.66 13.50 -7.94
CA ALA A 58 -12.11 13.43 -7.74
C ALA A 58 -12.70 12.05 -8.10
N GLU A 59 -12.19 11.43 -9.17
CA GLU A 59 -12.55 10.08 -9.58
C GLU A 59 -12.10 9.05 -8.54
N ALA A 60 -10.88 9.21 -8.00
CA ALA A 60 -10.37 8.37 -6.92
C ALA A 60 -11.19 8.51 -5.63
N GLU A 61 -11.56 9.73 -5.22
CA GLU A 61 -12.46 9.95 -4.09
C GLU A 61 -13.82 9.25 -4.27
N ALA A 62 -14.42 9.38 -5.47
CA ALA A 62 -15.68 8.71 -5.78
C ALA A 62 -15.54 7.18 -5.73
N ALA A 63 -14.42 6.65 -6.26
CA ALA A 63 -14.12 5.23 -6.19
C ALA A 63 -13.93 4.75 -4.74
N LEU A 64 -13.23 5.52 -3.89
CA LEU A 64 -13.08 5.21 -2.47
C LEU A 64 -14.43 5.18 -1.74
N LYS A 65 -15.29 6.18 -1.99
CA LYS A 65 -16.66 6.23 -1.42
C LYS A 65 -17.50 5.03 -1.89
N ASN A 66 -17.36 4.63 -3.15
CA ASN A 66 -18.07 3.47 -3.67
C ASN A 66 -17.55 2.16 -3.05
N ALA A 67 -16.23 1.98 -2.97
CA ALA A 67 -15.60 0.83 -2.33
C ALA A 67 -16.02 0.72 -0.85
N GLN A 68 -16.12 1.86 -0.16
CA GLN A 68 -16.62 1.93 1.22
C GLN A 68 -18.08 1.53 1.32
N ALA A 69 -18.92 2.00 0.39
CA ALA A 69 -20.33 1.63 0.35
C ALA A 69 -20.55 0.14 0.02
N GLU A 70 -19.69 -0.46 -0.82
CA GLU A 70 -19.68 -1.91 -1.09
C GLU A 70 -19.31 -2.69 0.18
N TYR A 71 -18.23 -2.29 0.87
CA TYR A 71 -17.84 -2.88 2.15
C TYR A 71 -18.97 -2.84 3.18
N GLN A 72 -19.62 -1.68 3.34
CA GLN A 72 -20.69 -1.48 4.32
C GLN A 72 -21.96 -2.31 4.02
N LYS A 73 -22.18 -2.76 2.78
CA LYS A 73 -23.33 -3.61 2.44
C LYS A 73 -23.16 -5.05 2.92
N GLU A 74 -21.95 -5.58 2.79
CA GLU A 74 -21.67 -6.98 3.10
C GLU A 74 -21.12 -7.14 4.52
N MET A 75 -20.28 -6.20 4.96
CA MET A 75 -19.55 -6.21 6.22
C MET A 75 -18.90 -7.58 6.51
N THR A 76 -18.46 -8.26 5.45
CA THR A 76 -17.73 -9.53 5.52
C THR A 76 -16.23 -9.25 5.56
N GLU A 77 -15.44 -10.26 5.97
CA GLU A 77 -13.97 -10.15 5.94
C GLU A 77 -13.41 -10.17 4.51
N GLU A 78 -14.11 -10.83 3.59
CA GLU A 78 -13.82 -10.74 2.16
C GLU A 78 -14.03 -9.32 1.65
N ALA A 79 -15.17 -8.71 1.98
CA ALA A 79 -15.43 -7.33 1.63
C ALA A 79 -14.45 -6.35 2.30
N LYS A 80 -14.01 -6.63 3.54
CA LYS A 80 -13.01 -5.82 4.25
C LYS A 80 -11.65 -5.86 3.57
N GLN A 81 -11.18 -7.04 3.18
CA GLN A 81 -9.89 -7.18 2.50
C GLN A 81 -9.95 -6.64 1.09
N LYS A 82 -11.02 -6.95 0.35
CA LYS A 82 -11.27 -6.34 -0.95
C LYS A 82 -11.27 -4.81 -0.85
N PHE A 83 -11.93 -4.26 0.17
CA PHE A 83 -11.95 -2.82 0.41
C PHE A 83 -10.57 -2.26 0.71
N ALA A 84 -9.78 -2.90 1.58
CA ALA A 84 -8.41 -2.47 1.86
C ALA A 84 -7.53 -2.46 0.60
N VAL A 85 -7.67 -3.48 -0.25
CA VAL A 85 -6.98 -3.58 -1.54
C VAL A 85 -7.47 -2.53 -2.53
N ASP A 86 -8.78 -2.34 -2.63
CA ASP A 86 -9.40 -1.35 -3.52
C ASP A 86 -8.92 0.05 -3.14
N ILE A 87 -8.82 0.38 -1.84
CA ILE A 87 -8.26 1.65 -1.36
C ILE A 87 -6.85 1.87 -1.88
N GLU A 88 -5.95 0.90 -1.68
CA GLU A 88 -4.55 1.04 -2.10
C GLU A 88 -4.40 1.04 -3.62
N LYS A 89 -5.21 0.26 -4.34
CA LYS A 89 -5.23 0.26 -5.80
C LYS A 89 -5.70 1.60 -6.35
N ILE A 90 -6.81 2.13 -5.84
CA ILE A 90 -7.33 3.45 -6.21
C ILE A 90 -6.29 4.52 -5.93
N LYS A 91 -5.61 4.43 -4.77
CA LYS A 91 -4.54 5.35 -4.40
C LYS A 91 -3.35 5.26 -5.35
N ALA A 92 -2.88 4.05 -5.65
CA ALA A 92 -1.73 3.82 -6.53
C ALA A 92 -2.01 4.23 -7.98
N GLU A 93 -3.20 3.92 -8.51
CA GLU A 93 -3.64 4.36 -9.84
C GLU A 93 -3.72 5.89 -9.92
N ALA A 94 -4.25 6.54 -8.87
CA ALA A 94 -4.32 7.99 -8.79
C ALA A 94 -2.92 8.63 -8.68
N GLU A 95 -2.03 8.11 -7.82
CA GLU A 95 -0.66 8.60 -7.68
C GLU A 95 0.12 8.50 -9.00
N LYS A 96 -0.02 7.37 -9.71
CA LYS A 96 0.58 7.18 -11.03
C LYS A 96 0.08 8.21 -12.03
N ALA A 97 -1.24 8.35 -12.17
CA ALA A 97 -1.83 9.26 -13.13
C ALA A 97 -1.51 10.73 -12.79
N ILE A 98 -1.41 11.07 -11.50
CA ILE A 98 -0.92 12.39 -11.04
C ILE A 98 0.56 12.58 -11.41
N ALA A 99 1.41 11.56 -11.25
CA ALA A 99 2.83 11.65 -11.63
C ALA A 99 3.02 11.81 -13.16
N GLU A 100 2.24 11.10 -13.96
CA GLU A 100 2.22 11.27 -15.43
C GLU A 100 1.76 12.67 -15.83
N ALA A 101 0.71 13.19 -15.17
CA ALA A 101 0.26 14.57 -15.37
C ALA A 101 1.34 15.58 -14.98
N LYS A 102 2.07 15.37 -13.87
CA LYS A 102 3.20 16.21 -13.46
C LYS A 102 4.35 16.19 -14.47
N LYS A 103 4.66 15.02 -15.04
CA LYS A 103 5.67 14.90 -16.10
C LYS A 103 5.27 15.70 -17.34
N ALA A 104 4.02 15.55 -17.80
CA ALA A 104 3.50 16.33 -18.91
C ALA A 104 3.49 17.84 -18.62
N ALA A 105 3.22 18.25 -17.38
CA ALA A 105 3.33 19.63 -16.93
C ALA A 105 4.78 20.16 -17.00
N SER A 106 5.77 19.37 -16.61
CA SER A 106 7.20 19.75 -16.67
C SER A 106 7.75 19.80 -18.10
N GLU A 107 7.23 18.99 -19.01
CA GLU A 107 7.56 19.11 -20.44
C GLU A 107 6.97 20.41 -21.05
N ALA A 108 5.78 20.82 -20.59
CA ALA A 108 5.14 22.07 -21.00
C ALA A 108 5.84 23.32 -20.44
N GLU A 109 6.52 23.19 -19.29
CA GLU A 109 7.32 24.25 -18.64
C GLU A 109 8.42 24.83 -19.53
N LEU A 110 9.15 23.94 -20.20
CA LEU A 110 10.24 24.32 -21.09
C LEU A 110 9.74 25.20 -22.25
N ALA A 111 8.51 24.98 -22.72
CA ALA A 111 7.88 25.76 -23.78
C ALA A 111 7.42 27.15 -23.32
N ILE A 112 7.03 27.30 -22.05
CA ILE A 112 6.59 28.59 -21.48
C ILE A 112 7.79 29.49 -21.16
N LEU A 113 8.86 28.91 -20.57
CA LEU A 113 10.03 29.68 -20.11
C LEU A 113 10.98 30.11 -21.26
N LYS A 114 10.84 29.49 -22.43
CA LYS A 114 11.65 29.81 -23.61
C LYS A 114 11.35 31.24 -24.10
N ASN A 115 12.34 32.12 -24.05
CA ASN A 115 12.27 33.54 -24.46
C ASN A 115 11.23 34.39 -23.70
N ALA A 116 10.83 33.99 -22.48
CA ALA A 116 9.89 34.74 -21.66
C ALA A 116 10.52 35.98 -20.99
N ASP A 117 9.78 37.08 -20.93
CA ASP A 117 10.18 38.27 -20.15
C ASP A 117 10.01 38.07 -18.63
N GLU A 118 10.58 38.97 -17.84
CA GLU A 118 10.58 38.90 -16.37
C GLU A 118 9.16 38.87 -15.77
N ARG A 119 8.18 39.50 -16.43
CA ARG A 119 6.80 39.58 -15.96
C ARG A 119 6.08 38.25 -16.17
N VAL A 120 6.24 37.64 -17.34
CA VAL A 120 5.72 36.30 -17.66
C VAL A 120 6.36 35.26 -16.75
N GLN A 121 7.67 35.33 -16.52
CA GLN A 121 8.37 34.43 -15.58
C GLN A 121 7.84 34.56 -14.15
N TRP A 122 7.59 35.79 -13.67
CA TRP A 122 7.04 36.02 -12.33
C TRP A 122 5.61 35.49 -12.18
N LEU A 123 4.73 35.79 -13.13
CA LEU A 123 3.34 35.30 -13.15
C LEU A 123 3.30 33.76 -13.27
N TYR A 124 4.19 33.19 -14.07
CA TYR A 124 4.39 31.75 -14.18
C TYR A 124 4.77 31.12 -12.83
N GLY A 125 5.72 31.73 -12.11
CA GLY A 125 6.12 31.30 -10.77
C GLY A 125 4.98 31.35 -9.74
N GLN A 126 4.11 32.36 -9.80
CA GLN A 126 2.93 32.44 -8.93
C GLN A 126 1.91 31.34 -9.23
N TYR A 127 1.66 31.08 -10.51
CA TYR A 127 0.73 30.04 -10.95
C TYR A 127 1.21 28.63 -10.61
N THR A 128 2.48 28.31 -10.88
CA THR A 128 3.10 27.02 -10.54
C THR A 128 3.07 26.76 -9.04
N THR A 129 3.51 27.73 -8.23
CA THR A 129 3.48 27.61 -6.76
C THR A 129 2.06 27.29 -6.27
N ALA A 130 1.05 28.02 -6.75
CA ALA A 130 -0.33 27.77 -6.34
C ALA A 130 -0.85 26.38 -6.80
N ALA A 131 -0.45 25.93 -8.00
CA ALA A 131 -0.84 24.64 -8.54
C ALA A 131 -0.18 23.47 -7.82
N ASP A 132 1.09 23.60 -7.44
CA ASP A 132 1.83 22.60 -6.65
C ASP A 132 1.25 22.47 -5.24
N GLU A 133 0.89 23.59 -4.61
CA GLU A 133 0.17 23.59 -3.34
C GLU A 133 -1.19 22.88 -3.44
N LEU A 134 -1.94 23.12 -4.53
CA LEU A 134 -3.21 22.43 -4.78
C LEU A 134 -3.02 20.92 -4.99
N ALA A 135 -1.99 20.52 -5.75
CA ALA A 135 -1.65 19.11 -5.95
C ALA A 135 -1.31 18.41 -4.63
N THR A 136 -0.52 19.08 -3.77
CA THR A 136 -0.16 18.57 -2.43
C THR A 136 -1.39 18.40 -1.54
N LEU A 137 -2.31 19.37 -1.56
CA LEU A 137 -3.56 19.26 -0.79
C LEU A 137 -4.44 18.11 -1.28
N ASN A 138 -4.52 17.89 -2.60
CA ASN A 138 -5.26 16.79 -3.21
C ASN A 138 -4.67 15.41 -2.84
N GLU A 139 -3.34 15.27 -2.86
CA GLU A 139 -2.64 14.04 -2.40
C GLU A 139 -2.90 13.76 -0.91
N ASN A 140 -2.84 14.80 -0.07
CA ASN A 140 -3.17 14.70 1.35
C ASN A 140 -4.64 14.27 1.56
N PHE A 141 -5.56 14.81 0.76
CA PHE A 141 -6.98 14.49 0.84
C PHE A 141 -7.25 13.03 0.49
N LEU A 142 -6.64 12.53 -0.58
CA LEU A 142 -6.73 11.12 -0.97
C LEU A 142 -6.19 10.20 0.13
N THR A 143 -4.99 10.51 0.65
CA THR A 143 -4.35 9.73 1.71
C THR A 143 -5.18 9.70 3.00
N LYS A 144 -5.73 10.84 3.40
CA LYS A 144 -6.54 10.95 4.61
C LYS A 144 -7.88 10.23 4.46
N THR A 145 -8.49 10.28 3.27
CA THR A 145 -9.73 9.55 2.96
C THR A 145 -9.49 8.04 3.04
N ALA A 146 -8.42 7.54 2.42
CA ALA A 146 -7.99 6.15 2.51
C ALA A 146 -7.74 5.69 3.96
N GLY A 147 -7.01 6.48 4.75
CA GLY A 147 -6.72 6.16 6.15
C GLY A 147 -7.96 6.12 7.05
N LEU A 148 -8.95 6.99 6.82
CA LEU A 148 -10.21 6.97 7.59
C LEU A 148 -11.07 5.76 7.24
N ALA A 149 -11.10 5.39 5.97
CA ALA A 149 -11.75 4.17 5.51
C ALA A 149 -11.15 2.91 6.19
N GLN A 150 -9.82 2.83 6.29
CA GLN A 150 -9.14 1.75 7.01
C GLN A 150 -9.44 1.75 8.51
N LEU A 151 -9.42 2.94 9.16
CA LEU A 151 -9.73 3.08 10.58
C LEU A 151 -11.17 2.60 10.90
N GLU A 152 -12.14 2.98 10.07
CA GLU A 152 -13.54 2.59 10.26
C GLU A 152 -13.72 1.06 10.15
N ALA A 153 -13.06 0.42 9.18
CA ALA A 153 -13.06 -1.04 9.07
C ALA A 153 -12.35 -1.72 10.27
N GLY A 154 -11.24 -1.17 10.74
CA GLY A 154 -10.50 -1.68 11.89
C GLY A 154 -11.28 -1.61 13.21
N ILE A 155 -12.08 -0.55 13.41
CA ILE A 155 -12.98 -0.43 14.57
C ILE A 155 -13.97 -1.59 14.59
N THR A 156 -14.61 -1.91 13.46
CA THR A 156 -15.56 -3.04 13.37
C THR A 156 -14.92 -4.37 13.78
N THR A 157 -13.67 -4.61 13.38
CA THR A 157 -12.93 -5.82 13.80
C THR A 157 -12.58 -5.79 15.30
N ALA A 158 -12.12 -4.65 15.83
CA ALA A 158 -11.81 -4.51 17.24
C ALA A 158 -13.04 -4.74 18.13
N GLU A 159 -14.22 -4.29 17.70
CA GLU A 159 -15.50 -4.56 18.37
C GLU A 159 -15.84 -6.05 18.43
N ALA A 160 -15.58 -6.82 17.37
CA ALA A 160 -15.76 -8.26 17.37
C ALA A 160 -14.82 -8.94 18.38
N ASN A 161 -13.52 -8.59 18.35
CA ASN A 161 -12.52 -9.14 19.28
C ASN A 161 -12.82 -8.80 20.75
N ALA A 162 -13.25 -7.57 21.03
CA ALA A 162 -13.63 -7.16 22.37
C ALA A 162 -14.82 -7.96 22.92
N LYS A 163 -15.80 -8.31 22.07
CA LYS A 163 -16.92 -9.18 22.46
C LYS A 163 -16.44 -10.56 22.89
N ILE A 164 -15.48 -11.15 22.16
CA ILE A 164 -14.88 -12.46 22.50
C ILE A 164 -14.17 -12.40 23.84
N ASN A 165 -13.27 -11.44 24.02
CA ASN A 165 -12.52 -11.28 25.27
C ASN A 165 -13.46 -11.05 26.46
N THR A 166 -14.53 -10.27 26.26
CA THR A 166 -15.55 -10.04 27.27
C THR A 166 -16.29 -11.33 27.64
N ILE A 167 -16.58 -12.21 26.68
CA ILE A 167 -17.16 -13.53 26.98
C ILE A 167 -16.21 -14.35 27.85
N THR A 168 -14.92 -14.43 27.51
CA THR A 168 -13.92 -15.19 28.27
C THR A 168 -13.74 -14.63 29.69
N LEU A 169 -13.68 -13.31 29.85
CA LEU A 169 -13.58 -12.66 31.16
C LEU A 169 -14.84 -12.90 32.00
N ASN A 170 -16.03 -12.83 31.41
CA ASN A 170 -17.28 -13.15 32.11
C ASN A 170 -17.33 -14.60 32.59
N ARG A 171 -16.71 -15.56 31.86
CA ARG A 171 -16.56 -16.94 32.34
C ARG A 171 -15.66 -17.04 33.55
N SER A 172 -14.52 -16.34 33.53
CA SER A 172 -13.63 -16.27 34.70
C SER A 172 -14.37 -15.74 35.93
N ILE A 173 -15.16 -14.66 35.75
CA ILE A 173 -16.00 -14.10 36.82
C ILE A 173 -17.00 -15.12 37.35
N ALA A 174 -17.71 -15.86 36.48
CA ALA A 174 -18.65 -16.89 36.90
C ALA A 174 -17.95 -18.05 37.66
N ALA A 175 -16.78 -18.47 37.20
CA ALA A 175 -15.97 -19.52 37.83
C ALA A 175 -15.54 -19.12 39.24
N GLU A 176 -14.96 -17.93 39.39
CA GLU A 176 -14.50 -17.41 40.69
C GLU A 176 -15.69 -17.13 41.63
N THR A 177 -16.85 -16.72 41.08
CA THR A 177 -18.07 -16.54 41.86
C THR A 177 -18.57 -17.88 42.43
N ALA A 178 -18.55 -18.95 41.64
CA ALA A 178 -18.92 -20.29 42.12
C ALA A 178 -17.96 -20.80 43.21
N LYS A 179 -16.64 -20.56 43.08
CA LYS A 179 -15.67 -20.87 44.14
C LYS A 179 -15.99 -20.09 45.42
N LEU A 180 -16.28 -18.80 45.28
CA LEU A 180 -16.61 -17.91 46.38
C LEU A 180 -17.87 -18.36 47.13
N GLU A 181 -18.89 -18.83 46.42
CA GLU A 181 -20.11 -19.41 47.02
C GLU A 181 -19.81 -20.63 47.89
N VAL A 182 -18.98 -21.56 47.40
CA VAL A 182 -18.55 -22.75 48.17
C VAL A 182 -17.72 -22.36 49.39
N LEU A 183 -16.80 -21.40 49.24
CA LEU A 183 -15.95 -20.90 50.32
C LEU A 183 -16.73 -20.17 51.41
N LYS A 184 -17.79 -19.43 51.05
CA LYS A 184 -18.62 -18.66 51.98
C LYS A 184 -19.77 -19.46 52.60
N ASP A 185 -20.02 -20.69 52.13
CA ASP A 185 -21.06 -21.56 52.67
C ASP A 185 -20.73 -21.99 54.11
N PRO A 186 -21.55 -21.61 55.12
CA PRO A 186 -21.34 -22.00 56.51
C PRO A 186 -21.34 -23.52 56.74
N ALA A 187 -21.98 -24.31 55.87
CA ALA A 187 -21.97 -25.77 55.96
C ALA A 187 -20.58 -26.37 55.71
N ASN A 188 -19.67 -25.63 55.08
CA ASN A 188 -18.28 -26.02 54.89
C ASN A 188 -17.37 -25.47 56.01
N ALA A 189 -17.89 -24.61 56.91
CA ALA A 189 -17.17 -24.16 58.09
C ALA A 189 -17.23 -25.23 59.19
N ASN A 190 -16.07 -25.81 59.55
CA ASN A 190 -15.92 -26.86 60.56
C ASN A 190 -16.50 -28.25 60.18
N ILE A 191 -16.67 -28.55 58.89
CA ILE A 191 -17.02 -29.89 58.42
C ILE A 191 -15.92 -30.91 58.79
N ASP A 192 -16.31 -32.12 59.25
CA ASP A 192 -15.33 -33.17 59.56
C ASP A 192 -14.70 -33.77 58.29
N LYS A 193 -13.53 -34.39 58.47
CA LYS A 193 -12.70 -34.85 57.35
C LYS A 193 -13.33 -35.98 56.53
N ASP A 194 -14.12 -36.85 57.16
CA ASP A 194 -14.78 -37.97 56.48
C ASP A 194 -15.98 -37.48 55.67
N ALA A 195 -16.79 -36.57 56.24
CA ALA A 195 -17.88 -35.90 55.54
C ALA A 195 -17.39 -35.06 54.36
N LEU A 196 -16.28 -34.32 54.54
CA LEU A 196 -15.65 -33.54 53.48
C LEU A 196 -15.11 -34.43 52.34
N ASN A 197 -14.49 -35.56 52.67
CA ASN A 197 -14.02 -36.53 51.68
C ASN A 197 -15.18 -37.15 50.87
N ALA A 198 -16.29 -37.48 51.53
CA ALA A 198 -17.49 -38.00 50.88
C ALA A 198 -18.09 -36.97 49.91
N LYS A 199 -18.23 -35.71 50.33
CA LYS A 199 -18.73 -34.61 49.48
C LYS A 199 -17.82 -34.38 48.28
N LYS A 200 -16.51 -34.28 48.50
CA LYS A 200 -15.49 -34.16 47.45
C LYS A 200 -15.58 -35.27 46.41
N THR A 201 -15.66 -36.53 46.86
CA THR A 201 -15.71 -37.70 45.96
C THR A 201 -16.99 -37.72 45.12
N ALA A 202 -18.13 -37.39 45.72
CA ALA A 202 -19.40 -37.33 45.00
C ALA A 202 -19.42 -36.22 43.93
N VAL A 203 -18.85 -35.05 44.22
CA VAL A 203 -18.73 -33.95 43.25
C VAL A 203 -17.78 -34.34 42.11
N TYR A 204 -16.65 -34.99 42.41
CA TYR A 204 -15.70 -35.43 41.37
C TYR A 204 -16.31 -36.41 40.37
N GLN A 205 -17.09 -37.39 40.83
CA GLN A 205 -17.79 -38.33 39.93
C GLN A 205 -18.78 -37.64 39.00
N LYS A 206 -19.52 -36.64 39.52
CA LYS A 206 -20.42 -35.82 38.70
C LYS A 206 -19.63 -35.00 37.68
N TYR A 207 -18.49 -34.43 38.09
CA TYR A 207 -17.58 -33.73 37.20
C TYR A 207 -17.10 -34.63 36.07
N GLU A 208 -16.58 -35.83 36.35
CA GLU A 208 -16.05 -36.74 35.31
C GLU A 208 -17.10 -37.06 34.25
N LEU A 209 -18.33 -37.38 34.66
CA LEU A 209 -19.43 -37.68 33.74
C LEU A 209 -19.81 -36.46 32.88
N ALA A 210 -19.98 -35.31 33.52
CA ALA A 210 -20.36 -34.07 32.82
C ALA A 210 -19.25 -33.63 31.85
N ASN A 211 -17.99 -33.64 32.30
CA ASN A 211 -16.83 -33.24 31.50
C ASN A 211 -16.62 -34.18 30.31
N SER A 212 -16.71 -35.50 30.51
CA SER A 212 -16.58 -36.45 29.40
C SER A 212 -17.66 -36.24 28.34
N THR A 213 -18.87 -35.86 28.74
CA THR A 213 -19.97 -35.60 27.80
C THR A 213 -19.66 -34.37 26.93
N VAL A 214 -19.25 -33.26 27.54
CA VAL A 214 -18.91 -32.02 26.84
C VAL A 214 -17.69 -32.20 25.94
N MET A 215 -16.66 -32.89 26.42
CA MET A 215 -15.42 -33.10 25.64
C MET A 215 -15.65 -33.98 24.40
N ASN A 216 -16.52 -34.99 24.49
CA ASN A 216 -16.82 -35.87 23.36
C ASN A 216 -17.75 -35.25 22.32
N ASN A 217 -18.48 -34.19 22.69
CA ASN A 217 -19.43 -33.50 21.81
C ASN A 217 -18.85 -32.14 21.38
N GLU A 218 -19.13 -31.09 22.14
CA GLU A 218 -18.74 -29.72 21.80
C GLU A 218 -17.22 -29.53 21.77
N GLY A 219 -16.48 -30.24 22.63
CA GLY A 219 -15.01 -30.19 22.66
C GLY A 219 -14.37 -30.81 21.42
N ALA A 220 -14.93 -31.91 20.92
CA ALA A 220 -14.49 -32.55 19.68
C ALA A 220 -14.74 -31.63 18.47
N ALA A 221 -15.89 -30.96 18.42
CA ALA A 221 -16.20 -29.97 17.40
C ALA A 221 -15.23 -28.78 17.45
N LEU A 222 -14.97 -28.23 18.64
CA LEU A 222 -14.04 -27.11 18.83
C LEU A 222 -12.61 -27.46 18.36
N ASN A 223 -12.12 -28.65 18.70
CA ASN A 223 -10.79 -29.09 18.27
C ASN A 223 -10.72 -29.36 16.76
N ALA A 224 -11.81 -29.83 16.14
CA ALA A 224 -11.87 -30.00 14.69
C ALA A 224 -11.80 -28.66 13.95
N ASP A 225 -12.55 -27.65 14.40
CA ASP A 225 -12.51 -26.29 13.86
C ASP A 225 -11.12 -25.67 14.01
N ALA A 226 -10.53 -25.77 15.21
CA ALA A 226 -9.19 -25.25 15.48
C ALA A 226 -8.13 -25.89 14.56
N LYS A 227 -8.25 -27.21 14.30
CA LYS A 227 -7.38 -27.91 13.37
C LYS A 227 -7.56 -27.41 11.93
N GLY A 228 -8.81 -27.22 11.48
CA GLY A 228 -9.11 -26.68 10.15
C GLY A 228 -8.56 -25.28 9.94
N ILE A 229 -8.61 -24.41 10.96
CA ILE A 229 -7.96 -23.09 10.93
C ILE A 229 -6.44 -23.24 10.73
N GLN A 230 -5.79 -24.09 11.52
CA GLN A 230 -4.34 -24.29 11.43
C GLN A 230 -3.92 -24.82 10.05
N GLU A 231 -4.64 -25.81 9.52
CA GLU A 231 -4.38 -26.36 8.19
C GLU A 231 -4.57 -25.31 7.08
N ALA A 232 -5.57 -24.44 7.20
CA ALA A 232 -5.78 -23.35 6.25
C ALA A 232 -4.65 -22.32 6.29
N ILE A 233 -4.12 -22.01 7.48
CA ILE A 233 -2.98 -21.10 7.61
C ILE A 233 -1.70 -21.72 7.04
N ASP A 234 -1.45 -22.99 7.31
CA ASP A 234 -0.24 -23.67 6.82
C ASP A 234 -0.26 -23.89 5.30
N ALA A 235 -1.45 -23.84 4.68
CA ALA A 235 -1.64 -23.88 3.23
C ALA A 235 -1.57 -22.50 2.54
N LEU A 236 -1.39 -21.40 3.30
CA LEU A 236 -1.32 -20.05 2.74
C LEU A 236 -0.01 -19.85 1.95
N ASP A 237 -0.11 -19.81 0.63
CA ASP A 237 1.01 -19.66 -0.29
C ASP A 237 1.42 -18.18 -0.47
N ARG A 238 2.72 -17.90 -0.36
CA ARG A 238 3.34 -16.58 -0.55
C ARG A 238 4.50 -16.59 -1.54
N ASP A 239 4.81 -17.72 -2.15
CA ASP A 239 6.05 -17.91 -2.90
C ASP A 239 6.16 -16.93 -4.08
N ALA A 240 5.07 -16.71 -4.82
CA ALA A 240 5.04 -15.75 -5.93
C ALA A 240 5.24 -14.29 -5.48
N ILE A 241 4.66 -13.93 -4.33
CA ILE A 241 4.81 -12.58 -3.74
C ILE A 241 6.25 -12.36 -3.28
N ASP A 242 6.84 -13.35 -2.62
CA ASP A 242 8.20 -13.25 -2.13
C ASP A 242 9.21 -13.27 -3.30
N ALA A 243 8.95 -14.04 -4.36
CA ALA A 243 9.77 -14.07 -5.57
C ALA A 243 9.87 -12.69 -6.25
N VAL A 244 8.74 -12.00 -6.48
CA VAL A 244 8.78 -10.67 -7.10
C VAL A 244 9.45 -9.62 -6.19
N ASN A 245 9.19 -9.69 -4.88
CA ASN A 245 9.76 -8.74 -3.92
C ASN A 245 11.26 -8.94 -3.67
N ASN A 246 11.78 -10.15 -3.91
CA ASN A 246 13.22 -10.43 -3.88
C ASN A 246 13.97 -9.83 -5.08
N LEU A 247 13.29 -9.68 -6.23
CA LEU A 247 13.85 -9.03 -7.42
C LEU A 247 13.81 -7.51 -7.33
N TYR A 248 12.70 -6.96 -6.82
CA TYR A 248 12.56 -5.54 -6.53
C TYR A 248 11.66 -5.33 -5.32
N SER A 249 12.16 -4.63 -4.30
CA SER A 249 11.46 -4.54 -3.03
C SER A 249 10.13 -3.79 -3.13
N ASN A 250 9.12 -4.25 -2.39
CA ASN A 250 7.81 -3.60 -2.22
C ASN A 250 6.98 -3.46 -3.50
N VAL A 251 7.23 -4.27 -4.53
CA VAL A 251 6.36 -4.35 -5.71
C VAL A 251 4.99 -4.88 -5.33
N VAL A 252 4.95 -5.91 -4.47
CA VAL A 252 3.74 -6.32 -3.76
C VAL A 252 3.84 -5.86 -2.32
N ALA A 253 2.88 -5.05 -1.89
CA ALA A 253 2.78 -4.51 -0.55
C ALA A 253 1.53 -5.06 0.16
N PHE A 254 1.47 -4.86 1.48
CA PHE A 254 0.36 -5.26 2.32
C PHE A 254 -0.21 -4.04 3.03
N THR A 255 -1.53 -3.95 3.14
CA THR A 255 -2.19 -2.87 3.88
C THR A 255 -1.99 -3.01 5.39
N GLY A 256 -1.71 -4.21 5.88
CA GLY A 256 -1.50 -4.45 7.29
C GLY A 256 -1.34 -5.93 7.65
N TYR A 257 -1.74 -6.25 8.87
CA TYR A 257 -1.73 -7.60 9.42
C TYR A 257 -3.09 -7.93 10.02
N GLU A 258 -3.58 -9.13 9.76
CA GLU A 258 -4.67 -9.71 10.54
C GLU A 258 -4.09 -10.43 11.76
N TYR A 259 -4.60 -10.07 12.94
CA TYR A 259 -4.27 -10.72 14.20
C TYR A 259 -5.39 -11.70 14.53
N LEU A 260 -5.12 -12.98 14.28
CA LEU A 260 -6.09 -14.05 14.42
C LEU A 260 -5.89 -14.74 15.77
N SER A 261 -6.99 -14.97 16.47
CA SER A 261 -7.04 -15.76 17.70
C SER A 261 -8.22 -16.71 17.65
N TRP A 262 -8.01 -17.98 17.96
CA TRP A 262 -9.07 -18.99 18.00
C TRP A 262 -8.94 -19.87 19.24
N GLU A 263 -10.06 -20.46 19.65
CA GLU A 263 -10.19 -21.25 20.87
C GLU A 263 -10.00 -22.74 20.59
N THR A 264 -9.40 -23.42 21.56
CA THR A 264 -9.25 -24.88 21.61
C THR A 264 -9.71 -25.38 22.97
N THR A 265 -9.90 -26.69 23.13
CA THR A 265 -10.17 -27.27 24.46
C THR A 265 -9.04 -27.06 25.48
N SER A 266 -7.82 -26.74 25.01
CA SER A 266 -6.65 -26.43 25.84
C SER A 266 -6.41 -24.94 26.08
N GLY A 267 -7.25 -24.05 25.52
CA GLY A 267 -7.10 -22.60 25.59
C GLY A 267 -6.94 -21.95 24.22
N PHE A 268 -6.60 -20.66 24.20
CA PHE A 268 -6.51 -19.89 22.96
C PHE A 268 -5.17 -20.11 22.25
N THR A 269 -5.19 -20.02 20.92
CA THR A 269 -4.03 -19.96 20.04
C THR A 269 -4.10 -18.68 19.21
N SER A 270 -2.97 -18.10 18.83
CA SER A 270 -2.93 -16.89 18.01
C SER A 270 -1.85 -16.91 16.94
N ARG A 271 -2.11 -16.21 15.83
CA ARG A 271 -1.17 -16.03 14.72
C ARG A 271 -1.42 -14.70 14.02
N SER A 272 -0.36 -14.09 13.49
CA SER A 272 -0.44 -12.86 12.69
C SER A 272 -0.13 -13.19 11.23
N LEU A 273 -0.91 -12.65 10.31
CA LEU A 273 -0.77 -12.87 8.87
C LEU A 273 -0.78 -11.52 8.14
N PRO A 274 0.12 -11.28 7.16
CA PRO A 274 0.01 -10.12 6.28
C PRO A 274 -1.34 -10.14 5.54
N SER A 275 -1.99 -8.99 5.43
CA SER A 275 -3.32 -8.88 4.80
C SER A 275 -3.43 -7.68 3.87
N GLY A 276 -4.40 -7.75 2.97
CA GLY A 276 -4.62 -6.75 1.93
C GLY A 276 -3.41 -6.64 1.02
N ALA A 277 -2.99 -7.75 0.44
CA ALA A 277 -1.93 -7.77 -0.56
C ALA A 277 -2.37 -6.98 -1.80
N TYR A 278 -1.51 -6.10 -2.30
CA TYR A 278 -1.75 -5.33 -3.51
C TYR A 278 -0.44 -5.08 -4.26
N VAL A 279 -0.55 -4.87 -5.57
CA VAL A 279 0.58 -4.44 -6.39
C VAL A 279 0.70 -2.92 -6.28
N SER A 280 1.83 -2.43 -5.76
CA SER A 280 2.11 -1.01 -5.72
C SER A 280 2.47 -0.53 -7.12
N GLU A 281 1.58 0.21 -7.79
CA GLU A 281 1.85 0.72 -9.15
C GLU A 281 3.07 1.65 -9.20
N ALA A 282 3.35 2.39 -8.13
CA ALA A 282 4.54 3.23 -8.03
C ALA A 282 5.82 2.39 -7.98
N GLN A 283 5.88 1.36 -7.12
CA GLN A 283 7.06 0.49 -7.03
C GLN A 283 7.20 -0.42 -8.25
N LYS A 284 6.09 -0.89 -8.82
CA LYS A 284 6.07 -1.60 -10.09
C LYS A 284 6.63 -0.72 -11.21
N LEU A 285 6.21 0.53 -11.33
CA LEU A 285 6.75 1.45 -12.33
C LEU A 285 8.25 1.72 -12.10
N ASN A 286 8.67 1.90 -10.86
CA ASN A 286 10.10 2.06 -10.53
C ASN A 286 10.91 0.82 -10.91
N ALA A 287 10.37 -0.38 -10.67
CA ALA A 287 10.99 -1.64 -11.07
C ALA A 287 11.06 -1.77 -12.59
N GLU A 288 9.95 -1.54 -13.30
CA GLU A 288 9.88 -1.55 -14.77
C GLU A 288 10.91 -0.59 -15.38
N ASN A 289 11.01 0.64 -14.86
CA ASN A 289 12.00 1.61 -15.29
C ASN A 289 13.43 1.17 -14.96
N TYR A 290 13.66 0.63 -13.76
CA TYR A 290 14.99 0.14 -13.35
C TYR A 290 15.52 -0.94 -14.31
N PHE A 291 14.71 -1.97 -14.57
CA PHE A 291 15.11 -3.05 -15.49
C PHE A 291 15.22 -2.55 -16.94
N ALA A 292 14.33 -1.65 -17.38
CA ALA A 292 14.40 -1.08 -18.73
C ALA A 292 15.66 -0.23 -18.92
N THR A 293 16.01 0.64 -17.95
CA THR A 293 17.19 1.49 -18.01
C THR A 293 18.47 0.66 -18.01
N ASN A 294 18.60 -0.34 -17.15
CA ASN A 294 19.80 -1.20 -17.16
C ASN A 294 19.97 -1.95 -18.48
N LEU A 295 18.87 -2.47 -19.04
CA LEU A 295 18.88 -3.16 -20.32
C LEU A 295 19.24 -2.20 -21.48
N GLU A 296 18.72 -0.98 -21.45
CA GLU A 296 19.05 0.05 -22.43
C GLU A 296 20.52 0.49 -22.32
N ASP A 297 21.04 0.68 -21.12
CA ASP A 297 22.45 1.02 -20.88
C ASP A 297 23.39 -0.10 -21.36
N ALA A 298 23.06 -1.36 -21.07
CA ALA A 298 23.81 -2.52 -21.56
C ALA A 298 23.76 -2.62 -23.09
N ALA A 299 22.60 -2.39 -23.70
CA ALA A 299 22.43 -2.36 -25.15
C ALA A 299 23.23 -1.21 -25.80
N ASN A 300 23.22 -0.03 -25.19
CA ASN A 300 23.98 1.14 -25.65
C ASN A 300 25.50 0.91 -25.52
N ALA A 301 25.96 0.26 -24.45
CA ALA A 301 27.37 -0.10 -24.29
C ALA A 301 27.83 -1.14 -25.32
N LEU A 302 27.00 -2.14 -25.61
CA LEU A 302 27.26 -3.13 -26.64
C LEU A 302 27.28 -2.48 -28.03
N GLY A 303 26.26 -1.68 -28.35
CA GLY A 303 26.06 -1.11 -29.67
C GLY A 303 25.68 -2.14 -30.72
N THR A 304 25.87 -1.81 -32.00
CA THR A 304 25.52 -2.70 -33.11
C THR A 304 26.67 -2.85 -34.08
N SER A 305 26.68 -3.93 -34.87
CA SER A 305 27.70 -4.12 -35.93
C SER A 305 27.71 -3.04 -37.01
N ALA A 306 26.68 -2.18 -37.06
CA ALA A 306 26.62 -1.04 -37.97
C ALA A 306 27.28 0.23 -37.39
N ASP A 307 27.70 0.21 -36.12
CA ASP A 307 28.28 1.36 -35.45
C ASP A 307 29.59 1.80 -36.12
N THR A 308 29.71 3.11 -36.31
CA THR A 308 30.88 3.73 -36.91
C THR A 308 31.95 4.02 -35.86
N LYS A 309 33.18 4.25 -36.31
CA LYS A 309 34.37 4.44 -35.46
C LYS A 309 34.31 5.61 -34.46
N ASP A 310 33.37 6.54 -34.64
CA ASP A 310 33.10 7.69 -33.77
C ASP A 310 32.14 7.37 -32.61
N LYS A 311 31.51 6.19 -32.62
CA LYS A 311 30.64 5.73 -31.53
C LYS A 311 31.46 5.10 -30.40
N ASN A 312 31.15 5.49 -29.17
CA ASN A 312 31.77 4.94 -27.97
C ASN A 312 31.03 3.68 -27.49
N THR A 313 30.91 2.68 -28.36
CA THR A 313 30.28 1.36 -28.08
C THR A 313 31.30 0.24 -28.31
N ALA A 314 31.03 -0.98 -27.84
CA ALA A 314 31.92 -2.12 -28.08
C ALA A 314 32.12 -2.38 -29.59
N TYR A 315 31.03 -2.31 -30.38
CA TYR A 315 31.13 -2.41 -31.84
C TYR A 315 31.79 -1.18 -32.50
N GLY A 316 31.56 0.04 -32.00
CA GLY A 316 32.23 1.24 -32.48
C GLY A 316 33.76 1.19 -32.29
N ARG A 317 34.22 0.61 -31.17
CA ARG A 317 35.65 0.33 -30.92
C ARG A 317 36.22 -0.69 -31.87
N LEU A 318 35.47 -1.74 -32.21
CA LEU A 318 35.89 -2.70 -33.24
C LEU A 318 36.00 -2.01 -34.61
N ALA A 319 35.06 -1.15 -34.97
CA ALA A 319 35.11 -0.36 -36.20
C ALA A 319 36.35 0.57 -36.23
N ALA A 320 36.66 1.22 -35.11
CA ALA A 320 37.87 2.04 -34.97
C ALA A 320 39.17 1.22 -35.11
N ALA A 321 39.25 0.05 -34.47
CA ALA A 321 40.41 -0.84 -34.58
C ALA A 321 40.59 -1.41 -36.01
N ASN A 322 39.49 -1.71 -36.72
CA ASN A 322 39.54 -2.10 -38.12
C ASN A 322 40.03 -0.95 -39.02
N ALA A 323 39.58 0.28 -38.77
CA ALA A 323 40.09 1.46 -39.49
C ALA A 323 41.58 1.69 -39.24
N GLN A 324 42.07 1.49 -38.01
CA GLN A 324 43.50 1.53 -37.70
C GLN A 324 44.31 0.49 -38.49
N LEU A 325 43.76 -0.71 -38.67
CA LEU A 325 44.40 -1.74 -39.50
C LEU A 325 44.45 -1.32 -40.98
N GLU A 326 43.38 -0.72 -41.48
CA GLU A 326 43.33 -0.20 -42.85
C GLU A 326 44.36 0.92 -43.07
N ASP A 327 44.47 1.85 -42.13
CA ASP A 327 45.43 2.96 -42.17
C ASP A 327 46.88 2.44 -42.06
N ALA A 328 47.14 1.47 -41.18
CA ALA A 328 48.44 0.81 -41.07
C ALA A 328 48.85 0.13 -42.38
N ASN A 329 47.90 -0.51 -43.09
CA ASN A 329 48.17 -1.14 -44.37
C ASN A 329 48.52 -0.14 -45.49
N LYS A 330 48.06 1.11 -45.39
CA LYS A 330 48.34 2.20 -46.35
C LYS A 330 49.68 2.91 -46.09
N MET A 331 50.38 2.61 -45.00
CA MET A 331 51.70 3.20 -44.71
C MET A 331 52.74 2.85 -45.78
N GLY A 332 53.66 3.79 -46.02
CA GLY A 332 54.79 3.65 -46.95
C GLY A 332 55.77 2.55 -46.53
N GLU A 333 56.57 2.06 -47.49
CA GLU A 333 57.55 0.97 -47.31
C GLU A 333 58.88 1.26 -48.02
N THR A 334 59.16 2.53 -48.30
CA THR A 334 60.32 2.93 -49.13
C THR A 334 61.64 2.90 -48.37
N THR A 335 61.60 3.04 -47.04
CA THR A 335 62.76 2.93 -46.16
C THR A 335 62.63 1.78 -45.17
N ASP A 336 63.75 1.29 -44.63
CA ASP A 336 63.72 0.23 -43.61
C ASP A 336 63.04 0.69 -42.31
N ALA A 337 63.12 1.97 -41.98
CA ALA A 337 62.38 2.57 -40.86
C ALA A 337 60.85 2.55 -41.10
N GLU A 338 60.41 2.85 -42.32
CA GLU A 338 58.99 2.79 -42.71
C GLU A 338 58.44 1.37 -42.67
N LYS A 339 59.22 0.37 -43.12
CA LYS A 339 58.82 -1.05 -43.05
C LYS A 339 58.63 -1.52 -41.61
N GLU A 340 59.55 -1.19 -40.70
CA GLU A 340 59.41 -1.56 -39.29
C GLU A 340 58.26 -0.80 -38.61
N ALA A 341 58.06 0.49 -38.92
CA ALA A 341 56.93 1.27 -38.41
C ALA A 341 55.58 0.68 -38.85
N LYS A 342 55.46 0.31 -40.14
CA LYS A 342 54.26 -0.34 -40.67
C LYS A 342 53.99 -1.69 -40.01
N LYS A 343 55.03 -2.52 -39.85
CA LYS A 343 54.92 -3.82 -39.19
C LYS A 343 54.44 -3.69 -37.74
N GLN A 344 54.94 -2.69 -37.01
CA GLN A 344 54.51 -2.39 -35.65
C GLN A 344 53.06 -1.89 -35.63
N ALA A 345 52.68 -0.95 -36.50
CA ALA A 345 51.30 -0.47 -36.61
C ALA A 345 50.28 -1.58 -36.92
N ILE A 346 50.63 -2.52 -37.81
CA ILE A 346 49.80 -3.70 -38.09
C ILE A 346 49.67 -4.60 -36.85
N LYS A 347 50.76 -4.79 -36.09
CA LYS A 347 50.73 -5.59 -34.86
C LYS A 347 49.85 -4.95 -33.79
N ASP A 348 49.94 -3.64 -33.62
CA ASP A 348 49.14 -2.87 -32.66
C ASP A 348 47.65 -2.89 -33.05
N ALA A 349 47.34 -2.69 -34.33
CA ALA A 349 45.96 -2.76 -34.84
C ALA A 349 45.36 -4.17 -34.66
N LYS A 350 46.12 -5.25 -34.92
CA LYS A 350 45.67 -6.62 -34.65
C LYS A 350 45.41 -6.87 -33.17
N THR A 351 46.22 -6.28 -32.29
CA THR A 351 46.02 -6.36 -30.84
C THR A 351 44.76 -5.60 -30.42
N ALA A 352 44.55 -4.39 -30.96
CA ALA A 352 43.34 -3.60 -30.73
C ALA A 352 42.07 -4.33 -31.21
N ILE A 353 42.11 -5.00 -32.37
CA ILE A 353 41.00 -5.82 -32.86
C ILE A 353 40.71 -6.99 -31.92
N ALA A 354 41.73 -7.67 -31.40
CA ALA A 354 41.54 -8.76 -30.45
C ALA A 354 40.88 -8.25 -29.15
N LEU A 355 41.38 -7.14 -28.60
CA LEU A 355 40.79 -6.51 -27.41
C LEU A 355 39.35 -6.04 -27.63
N ALA A 356 39.04 -5.46 -28.79
CA ALA A 356 37.68 -5.03 -29.13
C ALA A 356 36.72 -6.22 -29.26
N LYS A 357 37.18 -7.36 -29.80
CA LYS A 357 36.39 -8.60 -29.82
C LYS A 357 36.11 -9.13 -28.42
N ASP A 358 37.11 -9.13 -27.54
CA ASP A 358 36.93 -9.53 -26.13
C ASP A 358 35.98 -8.56 -25.40
N GLU A 359 36.02 -7.27 -25.73
CA GLU A 359 35.07 -6.27 -25.21
C GLU A 359 33.63 -6.53 -25.67
N ILE A 360 33.41 -6.88 -26.95
CA ILE A 360 32.08 -7.28 -27.44
C ILE A 360 31.55 -8.50 -26.68
N VAL A 361 32.39 -9.51 -26.43
CA VAL A 361 31.97 -10.70 -25.66
C VAL A 361 31.53 -10.32 -24.24
N ARG A 362 32.26 -9.44 -23.56
CA ARG A 362 31.89 -8.97 -22.22
C ARG A 362 30.62 -8.12 -22.24
N ALA A 363 30.50 -7.21 -23.19
CA ALA A 363 29.30 -6.38 -23.33
C ALA A 363 28.05 -7.21 -23.68
N GLN A 364 28.20 -8.26 -24.50
CA GLN A 364 27.13 -9.19 -24.80
C GLN A 364 26.69 -9.97 -23.56
N ALA A 365 27.64 -10.48 -22.77
CA ALA A 365 27.33 -11.17 -21.53
C ALA A 365 26.57 -10.27 -20.55
N SER A 366 26.99 -9.01 -20.41
CA SER A 366 26.28 -8.02 -19.58
C SER A 366 24.87 -7.73 -20.10
N TYR A 367 24.68 -7.61 -21.42
CA TYR A 367 23.34 -7.46 -22.02
C TYR A 367 22.45 -8.68 -21.75
N ASP A 368 22.99 -9.90 -21.90
CA ASP A 368 22.26 -11.13 -21.68
C ASP A 368 21.84 -11.29 -20.20
N GLU A 369 22.71 -10.89 -19.26
CA GLU A 369 22.42 -10.87 -17.81
C GLU A 369 21.28 -9.89 -17.48
N GLU A 370 21.35 -8.64 -17.94
CA GLU A 370 20.28 -7.65 -17.69
C GLU A 370 18.96 -8.06 -18.37
N LYS A 371 19.04 -8.67 -19.55
CA LYS A 371 17.87 -9.22 -20.24
C LYS A 371 17.22 -10.36 -19.46
N ALA A 372 18.02 -11.26 -18.90
CA ALA A 372 17.52 -12.35 -18.07
C ALA A 372 16.85 -11.82 -16.80
N ALA A 373 17.45 -10.83 -16.12
CA ALA A 373 16.85 -10.21 -14.94
C ALA A 373 15.52 -9.52 -15.25
N SER A 374 15.44 -8.79 -16.37
CA SER A 374 14.21 -8.14 -16.84
C SER A 374 13.09 -9.16 -17.17
N ASP A 375 13.45 -10.27 -17.82
CA ASP A 375 12.50 -11.36 -18.12
C ASP A 375 12.03 -12.07 -16.84
N GLU A 376 12.95 -12.32 -15.89
CA GLU A 376 12.64 -12.94 -14.60
C GLU A 376 11.68 -12.08 -13.79
N PHE A 377 11.91 -10.77 -13.71
CA PHE A 377 10.98 -9.84 -13.07
C PHE A 377 9.59 -9.87 -13.72
N THR A 378 9.53 -9.83 -15.04
CA THR A 378 8.26 -9.87 -15.78
C THR A 378 7.50 -11.16 -15.52
N ALA A 379 8.20 -12.30 -15.50
CA ALA A 379 7.60 -13.59 -15.21
C ALA A 379 7.14 -13.71 -13.75
N ALA A 380 7.95 -13.25 -12.79
CA ALA A 380 7.60 -13.25 -11.38
C ALA A 380 6.36 -12.38 -11.11
N LEU A 381 6.31 -11.17 -11.68
CA LEU A 381 5.15 -10.28 -11.56
C LEU A 381 3.88 -10.90 -12.15
N ALA A 382 3.99 -11.60 -13.28
CA ALA A 382 2.85 -12.26 -13.92
C ALA A 382 2.31 -13.46 -13.12
N ALA A 383 3.16 -14.08 -12.28
CA ALA A 383 2.77 -15.20 -11.41
C ALA A 383 2.06 -14.74 -10.12
N VAL A 384 2.12 -13.45 -9.78
CA VAL A 384 1.47 -12.91 -8.58
C VAL A 384 -0.04 -12.89 -8.76
N ASP A 385 -0.76 -13.60 -7.89
CA ASP A 385 -2.21 -13.49 -7.74
C ASP A 385 -2.54 -12.94 -6.35
N VAL A 386 -2.51 -11.60 -6.22
CA VAL A 386 -2.91 -10.92 -4.99
C VAL A 386 -4.36 -11.20 -4.62
N LYS A 387 -5.24 -11.49 -5.59
CA LYS A 387 -6.64 -11.78 -5.31
C LYS A 387 -6.76 -13.13 -4.63
N ALA A 388 -6.14 -14.17 -5.18
CA ALA A 388 -6.16 -15.50 -4.58
C ALA A 388 -5.55 -15.51 -3.17
N TYR A 389 -4.47 -14.74 -2.95
CA TYR A 389 -3.90 -14.56 -1.62
C TYR A 389 -4.91 -13.95 -0.64
N ASN A 390 -5.53 -12.82 -1.01
CA ASN A 390 -6.50 -12.16 -0.14
C ASN A 390 -7.75 -13.03 0.08
N ASP A 391 -8.28 -13.68 -0.95
CA ASP A 391 -9.40 -14.62 -0.81
C ASP A 391 -9.08 -15.73 0.22
N ALA A 392 -7.84 -16.26 0.21
CA ALA A 392 -7.38 -17.26 1.17
C ALA A 392 -7.30 -16.69 2.60
N VAL A 393 -6.75 -15.48 2.77
CA VAL A 393 -6.72 -14.82 4.09
C VAL A 393 -8.15 -14.58 4.59
N SER A 394 -9.07 -14.09 3.75
CA SER A 394 -10.48 -13.90 4.10
C SER A 394 -11.17 -15.20 4.52
N ALA A 395 -10.90 -16.30 3.82
CA ALA A 395 -11.43 -17.61 4.19
C ALA A 395 -10.93 -18.06 5.57
N ILE A 396 -9.65 -17.83 5.89
CA ILE A 396 -9.10 -18.11 7.21
C ILE A 396 -9.81 -17.25 8.28
N VAL A 397 -10.02 -15.95 8.04
CA VAL A 397 -10.74 -15.11 9.01
C VAL A 397 -12.18 -15.60 9.22
N ALA A 398 -12.86 -16.06 8.16
CA ALA A 398 -14.20 -16.64 8.28
C ALA A 398 -14.21 -17.92 9.13
N LEU A 399 -13.19 -18.78 9.00
CA LEU A 399 -13.04 -19.96 9.86
C LEU A 399 -12.83 -19.57 11.33
N VAL A 400 -12.02 -18.54 11.60
CA VAL A 400 -11.82 -18.01 12.96
C VAL A 400 -13.14 -17.48 13.53
N LYS A 401 -13.94 -16.74 12.75
CA LYS A 401 -15.28 -16.29 13.18
C LYS A 401 -16.24 -17.45 13.44
N ALA A 402 -16.18 -18.51 12.63
CA ALA A 402 -17.00 -19.71 12.86
C ALA A 402 -16.60 -20.40 14.18
N ASN A 403 -15.30 -20.48 14.47
CA ASN A 403 -14.77 -21.00 15.73
C ASN A 403 -15.31 -20.24 16.95
N GLU A 404 -15.59 -18.94 16.87
CA GLU A 404 -16.23 -18.20 17.96
C GLU A 404 -17.59 -18.79 18.37
N THR A 405 -18.38 -19.21 17.38
CA THR A 405 -19.72 -19.77 17.62
C THR A 405 -19.62 -21.14 18.28
N VAL A 406 -18.70 -21.98 17.79
CA VAL A 406 -18.45 -23.31 18.35
C VAL A 406 -17.81 -23.21 19.73
N ALA A 407 -16.90 -22.27 19.94
CA ALA A 407 -16.32 -21.95 21.23
C ALA A 407 -17.41 -21.50 22.20
N LYS A 408 -18.34 -20.65 21.80
CA LYS A 408 -19.48 -20.27 22.65
C LYS A 408 -20.28 -21.51 23.08
N ALA A 409 -20.65 -22.37 22.14
CA ALA A 409 -21.41 -23.59 22.43
C ALA A 409 -20.66 -24.52 23.40
N PHE A 410 -19.37 -24.76 23.16
CA PHE A 410 -18.50 -25.54 24.06
C PHE A 410 -18.51 -24.97 25.46
N ASN A 411 -18.37 -23.66 25.59
CA ASN A 411 -18.28 -23.04 26.89
C ASN A 411 -19.61 -22.95 27.64
N ASP A 412 -20.72 -22.72 26.93
CA ASP A 412 -22.06 -22.80 27.52
C ASP A 412 -22.29 -24.23 28.07
N ALA A 413 -21.90 -25.26 27.31
CA ALA A 413 -21.95 -26.65 27.76
C ALA A 413 -20.98 -26.93 28.93
N ASN A 414 -19.82 -26.27 28.94
CA ASN A 414 -18.78 -26.44 29.97
C ASN A 414 -19.09 -25.73 31.30
N GLU A 415 -20.15 -24.94 31.41
CA GLU A 415 -20.53 -24.24 32.65
C GLU A 415 -20.73 -25.22 33.82
N THR A 416 -21.43 -26.33 33.58
CA THR A 416 -21.74 -27.33 34.62
C THR A 416 -20.48 -28.11 35.05
N PRO A 417 -19.69 -28.71 34.14
CA PRO A 417 -18.42 -29.32 34.49
C PRO A 417 -17.48 -28.35 35.22
N MET A 418 -17.40 -27.09 34.79
CA MET A 418 -16.55 -26.08 35.41
C MET A 418 -16.96 -25.78 36.86
N LYS A 419 -18.27 -25.62 37.13
CA LYS A 419 -18.77 -25.43 38.51
C LYS A 419 -18.44 -26.63 39.40
N LEU A 420 -18.67 -27.85 38.91
CA LEU A 420 -18.36 -29.08 39.66
C LEU A 420 -16.86 -29.23 39.91
N TRP A 421 -16.01 -28.90 38.92
CA TRP A 421 -14.56 -28.91 39.10
C TRP A 421 -14.10 -27.90 40.14
N ASN A 422 -14.64 -26.68 40.11
CA ASN A 422 -14.31 -25.63 41.07
C ASN A 422 -14.77 -26.00 42.47
N GLU A 423 -15.98 -26.55 42.63
CA GLU A 423 -16.46 -27.08 43.91
C GLU A 423 -15.54 -28.21 44.41
N TYR A 424 -15.21 -29.18 43.56
CA TYR A 424 -14.26 -30.24 43.89
C TYR A 424 -12.91 -29.67 44.33
N SER A 425 -12.36 -28.72 43.57
CA SER A 425 -11.06 -28.09 43.83
C SER A 425 -11.05 -27.41 45.20
N VAL A 426 -12.09 -26.64 45.52
CA VAL A 426 -12.23 -25.98 46.84
C VAL A 426 -12.35 -27.03 47.95
N LEU A 427 -13.24 -28.03 47.80
CA LEU A 427 -13.41 -29.10 48.79
C LEU A 427 -12.12 -29.91 48.99
N ASN A 428 -11.35 -30.14 47.92
CA ASN A 428 -10.07 -30.83 47.98
C ASN A 428 -9.00 -30.00 48.70
N THR A 429 -8.96 -28.68 48.46
CA THR A 429 -8.08 -27.76 49.19
C THR A 429 -8.41 -27.75 50.68
N LEU A 430 -9.69 -27.60 51.04
CA LEU A 430 -10.16 -27.67 52.43
C LEU A 430 -9.81 -29.00 53.10
N TYR A 431 -9.86 -30.12 52.36
CA TYR A 431 -9.52 -31.45 52.86
C TYR A 431 -8.01 -31.61 53.13
N ASN A 432 -7.17 -30.98 52.31
CA ASN A 432 -5.71 -31.14 52.34
C ASN A 432 -4.99 -30.12 53.23
N ASN A 433 -5.49 -28.89 53.38
CA ASN A 433 -4.89 -27.85 54.20
C ASN A 433 -5.96 -26.86 54.70
N SER A 434 -6.21 -26.86 56.01
CA SER A 434 -7.31 -26.14 56.67
C SER A 434 -7.07 -24.66 56.96
N GLN A 435 -6.05 -24.01 56.39
CA GLN A 435 -5.65 -22.66 56.80
C GLN A 435 -5.33 -21.76 55.60
N ASN A 436 -6.37 -21.20 54.99
CA ASN A 436 -6.51 -19.76 54.76
C ASN A 436 -7.77 -19.47 53.92
N LEU A 437 -8.93 -19.73 54.51
CA LEU A 437 -10.22 -19.45 53.86
C LEU A 437 -10.33 -17.97 53.47
N GLU A 438 -9.80 -17.08 54.32
CA GLU A 438 -9.76 -15.65 54.07
C GLU A 438 -8.87 -15.27 52.88
N GLU A 439 -7.69 -15.86 52.71
CA GLU A 439 -6.85 -15.58 51.52
C GLU A 439 -7.46 -16.15 50.23
N LEU A 440 -8.09 -17.32 50.27
CA LEU A 440 -8.78 -17.89 49.11
C LEU A 440 -9.98 -17.05 48.68
N ILE A 441 -10.75 -16.54 49.66
CA ILE A 441 -11.84 -15.60 49.43
C ILE A 441 -11.29 -14.30 48.83
N ALA A 442 -10.22 -13.75 49.41
CA ALA A 442 -9.60 -12.52 48.91
C ALA A 442 -9.05 -12.68 47.48
N GLN A 443 -8.47 -13.84 47.15
CA GLN A 443 -8.01 -14.12 45.79
C GLN A 443 -9.17 -14.17 44.80
N CYS A 444 -10.26 -14.89 45.12
CA CYS A 444 -11.44 -14.93 44.25
C CYS A 444 -12.03 -13.52 44.03
N GLU A 445 -12.11 -12.72 45.11
CA GLU A 445 -12.60 -11.33 45.03
C GLU A 445 -11.68 -10.44 44.18
N TYR A 446 -10.35 -10.63 44.29
CA TYR A 446 -9.37 -9.95 43.46
C TYR A 446 -9.50 -10.31 41.97
N GLU A 447 -9.56 -11.59 41.62
CA GLU A 447 -9.67 -12.05 40.23
C GLU A 447 -10.96 -11.56 39.56
N ILE A 448 -12.09 -11.57 40.30
CA ILE A 448 -13.36 -11.01 39.82
C ILE A 448 -13.22 -9.50 39.57
N ALA A 449 -12.57 -8.76 40.46
CA ALA A 449 -12.37 -7.34 40.31
C ALA A 449 -11.46 -7.02 39.10
N TYR A 450 -10.36 -7.76 38.95
CA TYR A 450 -9.44 -7.63 37.82
C TYR A 450 -10.13 -7.92 36.48
N ALA A 451 -10.89 -9.01 36.38
CA ALA A 451 -11.63 -9.34 35.16
C ALA A 451 -12.65 -8.25 34.78
N LYS A 452 -13.34 -7.66 35.76
CA LYS A 452 -14.25 -6.52 35.53
C LYS A 452 -13.52 -5.27 35.05
N GLU A 453 -12.30 -5.03 35.52
CA GLU A 453 -11.46 -3.92 35.07
C GLU A 453 -11.00 -4.10 33.61
N GLN A 454 -10.62 -5.33 33.24
CA GLN A 454 -10.27 -5.68 31.86
C GLN A 454 -11.42 -5.48 30.88
N ILE A 455 -12.66 -5.84 31.26
CA ILE A 455 -13.86 -5.58 30.44
C ILE A 455 -14.00 -4.07 30.16
N LYS A 456 -13.89 -3.24 31.21
CA LYS A 456 -13.95 -1.77 31.07
C LYS A 456 -12.85 -1.22 30.17
N PHE A 457 -11.65 -1.79 30.23
CA PHE A 457 -10.54 -1.39 29.36
C PHE A 457 -10.85 -1.61 27.87
N TYR A 458 -11.43 -2.76 27.51
CA TYR A 458 -11.85 -3.01 26.13
C TYR A 458 -12.94 -2.04 25.65
N GLU A 459 -13.95 -1.77 26.49
CA GLU A 459 -15.02 -0.79 26.20
C GLU A 459 -14.46 0.63 25.96
N ALA A 460 -13.50 1.05 26.79
CA ALA A 460 -12.87 2.36 26.67
C ALA A 460 -12.03 2.50 25.39
N ASN A 461 -11.33 1.45 24.97
CA ASN A 461 -10.51 1.48 23.74
C ASN A 461 -11.37 1.64 22.48
N ILE A 462 -12.51 0.96 22.39
CA ILE A 462 -13.47 1.12 21.28
C ILE A 462 -13.96 2.57 21.25
N THR A 463 -14.44 3.08 22.39
CA THR A 463 -14.94 4.46 22.51
C THR A 463 -13.90 5.49 22.06
N ASN A 464 -12.63 5.30 22.45
CA ASN A 464 -11.54 6.18 22.03
C ASN A 464 -11.27 6.12 20.52
N ALA A 465 -11.34 4.93 19.90
CA ALA A 465 -11.15 4.78 18.46
C ALA A 465 -12.28 5.44 17.66
N GLU A 466 -13.54 5.30 18.10
CA GLU A 466 -14.69 5.99 17.52
C GLU A 466 -14.52 7.53 17.58
N ALA A 467 -14.00 8.06 18.69
CA ALA A 467 -13.70 9.48 18.84
C ALA A 467 -12.61 9.95 17.86
N GLN A 468 -11.56 9.14 17.62
CA GLN A 468 -10.54 9.45 16.62
C GLN A 468 -11.12 9.46 15.20
N LEU A 469 -11.98 8.50 14.87
CA LEU A 469 -12.66 8.47 13.57
C LEU A 469 -13.52 9.73 13.35
N ALA A 470 -14.27 10.15 14.37
CA ALA A 470 -15.08 11.36 14.32
C ALA A 470 -14.22 12.62 14.08
N LYS A 471 -13.12 12.77 14.82
CA LYS A 471 -12.17 13.89 14.64
C LYS A 471 -11.55 13.88 13.24
N GLY A 472 -11.17 12.70 12.76
CA GLY A 472 -10.60 12.53 11.43
C GLY A 472 -11.56 12.97 10.31
N LYS A 473 -12.85 12.64 10.43
CA LYS A 473 -13.92 13.09 9.51
C LYS A 473 -14.07 14.62 9.51
N GLU A 474 -13.96 15.27 10.66
CA GLU A 474 -13.99 16.74 10.76
C GLU A 474 -12.79 17.40 10.04
N GLU A 475 -11.58 16.89 10.30
CA GLU A 475 -10.36 17.37 9.64
C GLU A 475 -10.42 17.18 8.11
N LEU A 476 -11.02 16.08 7.62
CA LEU A 476 -11.22 15.86 6.18
C LEU A 476 -12.15 16.92 5.57
N ALA A 477 -13.26 17.24 6.23
CA ALA A 477 -14.18 18.29 5.78
C ALA A 477 -13.54 19.70 5.78
N ASN A 478 -12.54 19.94 6.63
CA ASN A 478 -11.79 21.20 6.60
C ASN A 478 -10.81 21.24 5.41
N LEU A 479 -10.17 20.12 5.09
CA LEU A 479 -9.28 20.00 3.93
C LEU A 479 -10.04 20.20 2.60
N GLU A 480 -11.28 19.70 2.49
CA GLU A 480 -12.15 19.98 1.32
C GLU A 480 -12.36 21.48 1.10
N LYS A 481 -12.57 22.25 2.18
CA LYS A 481 -12.74 23.71 2.10
C LYS A 481 -11.44 24.40 1.68
N GLU A 482 -10.30 23.92 2.17
CA GLU A 482 -8.99 24.45 1.81
C GLU A 482 -8.67 24.23 0.33
N ILE A 483 -8.94 23.02 -0.19
CA ILE A 483 -8.81 22.69 -1.61
C ILE A 483 -9.70 23.61 -2.45
N ALA A 484 -10.96 23.80 -2.06
CA ALA A 484 -11.89 24.68 -2.76
C ALA A 484 -11.38 26.13 -2.81
N ALA A 485 -10.82 26.64 -1.71
CA ALA A 485 -10.23 27.97 -1.65
C ALA A 485 -8.96 28.08 -2.51
N LYS A 486 -8.07 27.07 -2.46
CA LYS A 486 -6.83 27.04 -3.24
C LYS A 486 -7.08 26.98 -4.74
N LYS A 487 -8.12 26.24 -5.17
CA LYS A 487 -8.55 26.20 -6.57
C LYS A 487 -8.84 27.59 -7.14
N ILE A 488 -9.52 28.45 -6.35
CA ILE A 488 -9.78 29.85 -6.75
C ILE A 488 -8.48 30.64 -6.93
N ILE A 489 -7.47 30.41 -6.09
CA ILE A 489 -6.15 31.07 -6.19
C ILE A 489 -5.45 30.64 -7.47
N VAL A 490 -5.45 29.34 -7.78
CA VAL A 490 -4.88 28.78 -9.02
C VAL A 490 -5.57 29.39 -10.24
N ASP A 491 -6.90 29.43 -10.26
CA ASP A 491 -7.69 30.01 -11.36
C ASP A 491 -7.36 31.50 -11.58
N ASN A 492 -7.19 32.27 -10.50
CA ASN A 492 -6.81 33.68 -10.57
C ASN A 492 -5.38 33.89 -11.07
N ALA A 493 -4.42 33.10 -10.58
CA ALA A 493 -3.03 33.17 -11.02
C ALA A 493 -2.89 32.79 -12.51
N LYS A 494 -3.64 31.78 -12.93
CA LYS A 494 -3.76 31.40 -14.34
C LYS A 494 -4.34 32.53 -15.18
N ALA A 495 -5.45 33.13 -14.76
CA ALA A 495 -6.08 34.22 -15.51
C ALA A 495 -5.14 35.42 -15.70
N ALA A 496 -4.31 35.72 -14.70
CA ALA A 496 -3.30 36.77 -14.78
C ALA A 496 -2.18 36.42 -15.78
N LEU A 497 -1.68 35.18 -15.77
CA LEU A 497 -0.69 34.70 -16.73
C LEU A 497 -1.24 34.66 -18.17
N ASP A 498 -2.47 34.18 -18.34
CA ASP A 498 -3.17 34.15 -19.63
C ASP A 498 -3.35 35.57 -20.18
N ALA A 499 -3.68 36.56 -19.33
CA ALA A 499 -3.85 37.94 -19.75
C ALA A 499 -2.54 38.56 -20.26
N GLU A 500 -1.42 38.30 -19.59
CA GLU A 500 -0.10 38.80 -19.98
C GLU A 500 0.38 38.16 -21.29
N LEU A 501 0.22 36.84 -21.44
CA LEU A 501 0.59 36.12 -22.66
C LEU A 501 -0.26 36.52 -23.88
N ASN A 502 -1.43 37.10 -23.66
CA ASN A 502 -2.31 37.59 -24.72
C ASN A 502 -2.23 39.11 -24.95
N ALA A 503 -1.45 39.86 -24.16
CA ALA A 503 -1.27 41.30 -24.35
C ALA A 503 -0.42 41.57 -25.61
N GLU A 504 -0.92 42.40 -26.54
CA GLU A 504 -0.27 42.73 -27.84
C GLU A 504 1.04 43.51 -27.70
#